data_AF-A0A8J6NDT8-F1
#
_entry.id   AF-A0A8J6NDT8-F1
#
_cell.length_a   1.000
_cell.length_b   1.000
_cell.length_c   1.000
_cell.angle_alpha   90.00
_cell.angle_beta   90.00
_cell.angle_gamma   90.00
#
_symmetry.space_group_name_H-M   'P 1'
#
loop_
_entity.id
_entity.type
_entity.pdbx_description
1 polymer ?
#
loop_
_entity_poly.entity_id
_entity_poly.type
_entity_poly.pdbx_seq_one_letter_code
_entity_poly.pdbx_strand_id
1 'polypeptide(L)'
;MFKKENTHRILNAWKRLLIAYLLSFAASTLIAHILVQFLDINPETIFEISTKRLSYAIPLFDAGSKMGIDSGILLFVWNAAGALATISFIYTVALLNPHKVDFFPQGIRKLFCGKTKMKLLCFLPGCLKIEEEAMRRAYVWLMVPLLGMILLGIESGLSASTASYIFDSYTIGFISMLPHGIIEIPTISLAGAVTFSAHLLLKEKVKSNMTAEIFSKIETYRKNIPIQAIAFSVIFCLFIAGLVEAHITQKIISNLAQ
;
A
#
# COMPACT_ATOMS: atom_id res chain seq x y z
N MET A 1 -23.30 14.46 6.82
CA MET A 1 -23.95 13.14 6.93
C MET A 1 -23.31 12.18 5.93
N PHE A 2 -22.63 11.12 6.39
CA PHE A 2 -21.94 10.18 5.48
C PHE A 2 -22.96 9.46 4.59
N LYS A 3 -22.79 9.51 3.26
CA LYS A 3 -23.59 8.66 2.37
C LYS A 3 -23.21 7.20 2.64
N LYS A 4 -24.15 6.41 3.14
CA LYS A 4 -23.99 4.98 3.50
C LYS A 4 -23.30 4.16 2.41
N GLU A 5 -23.56 4.49 1.14
CA GLU A 5 -22.93 3.85 -0.02
C GLU A 5 -21.41 4.05 -0.07
N ASN A 6 -20.90 5.25 0.22
CA ASN A 6 -19.46 5.54 0.17
C ASN A 6 -18.70 4.77 1.25
N THR A 7 -19.26 4.69 2.45
CA THR A 7 -18.70 3.91 3.55
C THR A 7 -18.63 2.43 3.18
N HIS A 8 -19.70 1.89 2.59
CA HIS A 8 -19.71 0.50 2.13
C HIS A 8 -18.63 0.23 1.08
N ARG A 9 -18.44 1.14 0.12
CA ARG A 9 -17.38 1.03 -0.91
C ARG A 9 -15.98 1.03 -0.31
N ILE A 10 -15.70 1.90 0.67
CA ILE A 10 -14.40 1.96 1.35
C ILE A 10 -14.16 0.68 2.14
N LEU A 11 -15.16 0.19 2.88
CA LEU A 11 -15.05 -1.07 3.63
C LEU A 11 -14.79 -2.26 2.71
N ASN A 12 -15.46 -2.33 1.56
CA ASN A 12 -15.21 -3.37 0.57
C ASN A 12 -13.80 -3.26 -0.03
N ALA A 13 -13.33 -2.04 -0.35
CA ALA A 13 -11.97 -1.81 -0.83
C ALA A 13 -10.93 -2.22 0.22
N TRP A 14 -11.13 -1.84 1.48
CA TRP A 14 -10.27 -2.18 2.60
C TRP A 14 -10.16 -3.69 2.80
N LYS A 15 -11.29 -4.40 2.84
CA LYS A 15 -11.32 -5.87 2.92
C LYS A 15 -10.55 -6.54 1.78
N ARG A 16 -10.72 -6.05 0.54
CA ARG A 16 -10.01 -6.60 -0.62
C ARG A 16 -8.50 -6.38 -0.55
N LEU A 17 -8.07 -5.21 -0.06
CA LEU A 17 -6.66 -4.90 0.15
C LEU A 17 -6.04 -5.79 1.24
N LEU A 18 -6.77 -6.01 2.34
CA LEU A 18 -6.35 -6.95 3.39
C LEU A 18 -6.26 -8.39 2.86
N ILE A 19 -7.26 -8.86 2.11
CA ILE A 19 -7.23 -10.20 1.51
C ILE A 19 -6.05 -10.32 0.54
N ALA A 20 -5.79 -9.31 -0.29
CA ALA A 20 -4.66 -9.33 -1.22
C ALA A 20 -3.32 -9.44 -0.47
N TYR A 21 -3.16 -8.70 0.63
CA TYR A 21 -2.00 -8.84 1.52
C TYR A 21 -1.88 -10.25 2.11
N LEU A 22 -2.95 -10.79 2.69
CA LEU A 22 -2.92 -12.11 3.33
C LEU A 22 -2.62 -13.24 2.34
N LEU A 23 -3.19 -13.18 1.14
CA LEU A 23 -2.93 -14.17 0.09
C LEU A 23 -1.49 -14.10 -0.42
N SER A 24 -0.97 -12.88 -0.63
CA SER A 24 0.42 -12.69 -1.07
C SER A 24 1.43 -13.06 0.02
N PHE A 25 1.11 -12.77 1.29
CA PHE A 25 1.85 -13.24 2.45
C PHE A 25 1.91 -14.77 2.49
N ALA A 26 0.76 -15.46 2.49
CA ALA A 26 0.74 -16.92 2.55
C ALA A 26 1.47 -17.58 1.37
N ALA A 27 1.26 -17.05 0.15
CA ALA A 27 1.93 -17.56 -1.04
C ALA A 27 3.44 -17.38 -0.99
N SER A 28 3.91 -16.21 -0.56
CA SER A 28 5.35 -15.92 -0.47
C SER A 28 6.04 -16.66 0.66
N THR A 29 5.38 -16.86 1.81
CA THR A 29 5.87 -17.75 2.88
C THR A 29 6.09 -19.16 2.35
N LEU A 30 5.11 -19.72 1.62
CA LEU A 30 5.24 -21.05 1.01
C LEU A 30 6.37 -21.10 -0.02
N ILE A 31 6.49 -20.07 -0.87
CA ILE A 31 7.58 -19.98 -1.85
C ILE A 31 8.94 -19.96 -1.15
N ALA A 32 9.14 -19.12 -0.13
CA ALA A 32 10.39 -19.07 0.62
C ALA A 32 10.72 -20.41 1.27
N HIS A 33 9.73 -21.07 1.90
CA HIS A 33 9.91 -22.40 2.46
C HIS A 33 10.39 -23.40 1.39
N ILE A 34 9.79 -23.38 0.20
CA ILE A 34 10.19 -24.25 -0.90
C ILE A 34 11.61 -23.94 -1.39
N LEU A 35 11.94 -22.65 -1.55
CA LEU A 35 13.25 -22.20 -2.01
C LEU A 35 14.36 -22.63 -1.05
N VAL A 36 14.14 -22.55 0.26
CA VAL A 36 15.12 -22.94 1.26
C VAL A 36 15.22 -24.47 1.36
N GLN A 37 14.10 -25.19 1.48
CA GLN A 37 14.11 -26.63 1.76
C GLN A 37 14.39 -27.51 0.53
N PHE A 38 13.88 -27.14 -0.65
CA PHE A 38 13.97 -27.99 -1.84
C PHE A 38 15.00 -27.50 -2.86
N LEU A 39 15.34 -26.20 -2.85
CA LEU A 39 16.29 -25.60 -3.78
C LEU A 39 17.59 -25.15 -3.12
N ASP A 40 17.75 -25.41 -1.81
CA ASP A 40 18.96 -25.13 -1.02
C ASP A 40 19.47 -23.69 -1.18
N ILE A 41 18.53 -22.74 -1.36
CA ILE A 41 18.88 -21.32 -1.44
C ILE A 41 19.11 -20.82 -0.02
N ASN A 42 20.26 -20.18 0.23
CA ASN A 42 20.58 -19.59 1.53
C ASN A 42 19.45 -18.63 1.96
N PRO A 43 18.82 -18.84 3.15
CA PRO A 43 17.76 -17.96 3.65
C PRO A 43 18.19 -16.50 3.80
N GLU A 44 19.47 -16.23 4.06
CA GLU A 44 20.03 -14.87 4.14
C GLU A 44 19.87 -14.11 2.82
N THR A 45 20.15 -14.77 1.69
CA THR A 45 20.02 -14.17 0.35
C THR A 45 18.56 -13.77 0.07
N ILE A 46 17.60 -14.62 0.46
CA ILE A 46 16.18 -14.33 0.27
C ILE A 46 15.76 -13.17 1.20
N PHE A 47 16.26 -13.15 2.43
CA PHE A 47 15.99 -12.08 3.40
C PHE A 47 16.56 -10.71 2.95
N GLU A 48 17.78 -10.68 2.42
CA GLU A 48 18.37 -9.45 1.88
C GLU A 48 17.57 -8.90 0.70
N ILE A 49 17.12 -9.79 -0.20
CA ILE A 49 16.29 -9.39 -1.35
C ILE A 49 14.93 -8.88 -0.87
N SER A 50 14.28 -9.53 0.10
CA SER A 50 12.97 -9.11 0.62
C SER A 50 13.04 -7.80 1.41
N THR A 51 14.17 -7.48 2.03
CA THR A 51 14.36 -6.26 2.84
C THR A 51 15.04 -5.12 2.09
N LYS A 52 15.43 -5.31 0.82
CA LYS A 52 16.12 -4.30 0.00
C LYS A 52 15.35 -2.97 -0.15
N ARG A 53 14.04 -2.95 0.04
CA ARG A 53 13.27 -1.69 0.08
C ARG A 53 13.41 -0.97 1.41
N LEU A 54 13.46 -1.71 2.53
CA LEU A 54 13.67 -1.15 3.85
C LEU A 54 15.07 -0.54 3.99
N SER A 55 16.07 -1.06 3.27
CA SER A 55 17.43 -0.52 3.32
C SER A 55 17.55 0.94 2.85
N TYR A 56 16.59 1.45 2.07
CA TYR A 56 16.54 2.88 1.74
C TYR A 56 16.04 3.76 2.90
N ALA A 57 15.30 3.19 3.84
CA ALA A 57 14.82 3.90 5.02
C ALA A 57 15.86 3.85 6.15
N ILE A 58 16.68 2.78 6.24
CA ILE A 58 17.71 2.59 7.28
C ILE A 58 18.60 3.84 7.50
N PRO A 59 19.16 4.51 6.47
CA PRO A 59 19.97 5.70 6.68
C PRO A 59 19.22 6.86 7.37
N LEU A 60 17.91 6.98 7.14
CA LEU A 60 17.07 7.98 7.80
C LEU A 60 16.89 7.64 9.29
N PHE A 61 16.67 6.36 9.59
CA PHE A 61 16.56 5.86 10.97
C PHE A 61 17.89 6.01 11.72
N ASP A 62 19.01 5.67 11.09
CA ASP A 62 20.35 5.82 11.67
C ASP A 62 20.70 7.28 11.95
N ALA A 63 20.39 8.19 11.01
CA ALA A 63 20.60 9.62 11.20
C ALA A 63 19.73 10.18 12.33
N GLY A 64 18.45 9.79 12.38
CA GLY A 64 17.53 10.23 13.43
C GLY A 64 17.93 9.71 14.81
N SER A 65 18.35 8.45 14.91
CA SER A 65 18.85 7.85 16.15
C SER A 65 20.12 8.56 16.64
N LYS A 66 21.06 8.89 15.75
CA LYS A 66 22.25 9.71 16.07
C LYS A 66 21.90 11.11 16.59
N MET A 67 20.75 11.65 16.20
CA MET A 67 20.22 12.93 16.70
C MET A 67 19.42 12.78 18.01
N GLY A 68 19.31 11.57 18.56
CA GLY A 68 18.55 11.28 19.77
C GLY A 68 17.03 11.26 19.56
N ILE A 69 16.56 11.11 18.32
CA ILE A 69 15.13 11.01 18.02
C ILE A 69 14.67 9.58 18.30
N ASP A 70 13.57 9.45 19.03
CA ASP A 70 12.92 8.17 19.30
C ASP A 70 12.58 7.41 18.01
N SER A 71 12.94 6.13 17.93
CA SER A 71 12.73 5.31 16.75
C SER A 71 11.25 5.11 16.43
N GLY A 72 10.39 5.07 17.44
CA GLY A 72 8.93 5.00 17.26
C GLY A 72 8.37 6.25 16.60
N ILE A 73 8.90 7.44 16.94
CA ILE A 73 8.54 8.70 16.27
C ILE A 73 8.98 8.69 14.80
N LEU A 74 10.19 8.21 14.50
CA LEU A 74 10.68 8.11 13.12
C LEU A 74 9.81 7.14 12.29
N LEU A 75 9.47 5.97 12.86
CA LEU A 75 8.60 4.98 12.23
C LEU A 75 7.21 5.56 11.95
N PHE A 76 6.64 6.24 12.94
CA PHE A 76 5.38 6.95 12.78
C PHE A 76 5.42 7.96 11.64
N VAL A 77 6.43 8.83 11.58
CA VAL A 77 6.54 9.86 10.53
C VAL A 77 6.67 9.22 9.16
N TRP A 78 7.51 8.20 9.02
CA TRP A 78 7.72 7.48 7.77
C TRP A 78 6.42 6.84 7.25
N ASN A 79 5.74 6.10 8.13
CA ASN A 79 4.49 5.41 7.77
C ASN A 79 3.35 6.40 7.53
N ALA A 80 3.25 7.47 8.31
CA ALA A 80 2.26 8.52 8.11
C ALA A 80 2.47 9.22 6.77
N ALA A 81 3.71 9.54 6.39
CA ALA A 81 4.03 10.12 5.10
C ALA A 81 3.63 9.19 3.94
N GLY A 82 3.95 7.89 4.03
CA GLY A 82 3.55 6.89 3.04
C GLY A 82 2.02 6.74 2.92
N ALA A 83 1.32 6.71 4.05
CA ALA A 83 -0.14 6.61 4.08
C ALA A 83 -0.83 7.85 3.49
N LEU A 84 -0.35 9.05 3.84
CA LEU A 84 -0.86 10.31 3.29
C LEU A 84 -0.56 10.44 1.79
N ALA A 85 0.64 10.01 1.35
CA ALA A 85 0.96 9.93 -0.06
C ALA A 85 0.01 8.99 -0.81
N THR A 86 -0.33 7.84 -0.21
CA THR A 86 -1.29 6.89 -0.80
C THR A 86 -2.70 7.47 -0.90
N ILE A 87 -3.15 8.20 0.13
CA ILE A 87 -4.44 8.94 0.09
C ILE A 87 -4.39 10.02 -1.00
N SER A 88 -3.25 10.69 -1.19
CA SER A 88 -3.10 11.75 -2.18
C SER A 88 -3.37 11.29 -3.62
N PHE A 89 -3.21 9.99 -3.91
CA PHE A 89 -3.44 9.44 -5.25
C PHE A 89 -4.87 9.64 -5.76
N ILE A 90 -5.88 9.71 -4.91
CA ILE A 90 -7.25 10.04 -5.34
C ILE A 90 -7.34 11.48 -5.88
N TYR A 91 -6.50 12.39 -5.39
CA TYR A 91 -6.46 13.77 -5.87
C TYR A 91 -5.70 13.89 -7.19
N THR A 92 -4.64 13.12 -7.37
CA THR A 92 -3.83 13.16 -8.59
C THR A 92 -4.54 12.56 -9.81
N VAL A 93 -5.62 11.78 -9.62
CA VAL A 93 -6.48 11.35 -10.75
C VAL A 93 -7.04 12.52 -11.54
N ALA A 94 -7.31 13.66 -10.89
CA ALA A 94 -7.79 14.85 -11.60
C ALA A 94 -6.79 15.35 -12.66
N LEU A 95 -5.49 15.08 -12.47
CA LEU A 95 -4.44 15.44 -13.43
C LEU A 95 -4.53 14.65 -14.73
N LEU A 96 -5.17 13.48 -14.68
CA LEU A 96 -5.34 12.60 -15.84
C LEU A 96 -6.57 12.98 -16.67
N ASN A 97 -7.42 13.90 -16.20
CA ASN A 97 -8.63 14.31 -16.92
C ASN A 97 -8.26 15.21 -18.13
N PRO A 98 -8.55 14.78 -19.38
CA PRO A 98 -8.23 15.56 -20.56
C PRO A 98 -9.01 16.89 -20.61
N HIS A 99 -10.22 16.95 -20.05
CA HIS A 99 -11.17 18.07 -20.18
C HIS A 99 -11.01 19.19 -19.14
N LYS A 100 -10.15 19.02 -18.13
CA LYS A 100 -9.87 20.08 -17.12
C LYS A 100 -8.44 20.56 -17.29
N VAL A 101 -8.21 21.45 -18.26
CA VAL A 101 -6.89 21.96 -18.63
C VAL A 101 -6.39 23.04 -17.66
N ASP A 102 -7.30 23.77 -17.01
CA ASP A 102 -6.98 25.04 -16.35
C ASP A 102 -6.54 24.90 -14.87
N PHE A 103 -6.61 23.69 -14.30
CA PHE A 103 -6.48 23.52 -12.83
C PHE A 103 -5.07 23.20 -12.32
N PHE A 104 -4.06 22.96 -13.17
CA PHE A 104 -2.74 22.51 -12.70
C PHE A 104 -1.56 22.96 -13.58
N PRO A 105 -0.34 23.17 -13.02
CA PRO A 105 0.86 23.47 -13.79
C PRO A 105 1.11 22.45 -14.90
N GLN A 106 1.25 22.94 -16.14
CA GLN A 106 1.36 22.10 -17.34
C GLN A 106 2.56 21.13 -17.28
N GLY A 107 3.63 21.48 -16.56
CA GLY A 107 4.80 20.62 -16.37
C GLY A 107 4.49 19.31 -15.64
N ILE A 108 3.75 19.39 -14.53
CA ILE A 108 3.33 18.21 -13.76
C ILE A 108 2.38 17.36 -14.59
N ARG A 109 1.43 17.99 -15.30
CA ARG A 109 0.52 17.26 -16.19
C ARG A 109 1.26 16.53 -17.32
N LYS A 110 2.31 17.11 -17.91
CA LYS A 110 3.11 16.45 -18.96
C LYS A 110 3.77 15.16 -18.47
N LEU A 111 4.14 15.06 -17.19
CA LEU A 111 4.67 13.83 -16.59
C LEU A 111 3.58 12.74 -16.51
N PHE A 112 2.36 13.09 -16.08
CA PHE A 112 1.25 12.14 -15.90
C PHE A 112 0.51 11.77 -17.20
N CYS A 113 0.37 12.72 -18.12
CA CYS A 113 -0.31 12.58 -19.41
C CYS A 113 0.68 12.38 -20.59
N GLY A 114 1.93 11.98 -20.31
CA GLY A 114 3.03 11.92 -21.28
C GLY A 114 2.68 11.42 -22.69
N LYS A 115 3.40 11.93 -23.70
CA LYS A 115 3.12 11.73 -25.14
C LYS A 115 3.28 10.29 -25.64
N THR A 116 3.92 9.42 -24.86
CA THR A 116 4.20 8.04 -25.24
C THR A 116 2.92 7.20 -25.16
N LYS A 117 2.43 6.69 -26.31
CA LYS A 117 1.30 5.75 -26.35
C LYS A 117 1.61 4.57 -25.44
N MET A 118 0.95 4.47 -24.29
CA MET A 118 1.18 3.36 -23.34
C MET A 118 0.48 2.08 -23.83
N LYS A 119 0.96 1.51 -24.96
CA LYS A 119 0.48 0.23 -25.49
C LYS A 119 0.58 -0.90 -24.46
N LEU A 120 1.56 -0.81 -23.55
CA LEU A 120 1.76 -1.79 -22.47
C LEU A 120 0.52 -1.92 -21.56
N LEU A 121 -0.20 -0.82 -21.30
CA LEU A 121 -1.38 -0.85 -20.44
C LEU A 121 -2.56 -1.56 -21.11
N CYS A 122 -2.58 -1.67 -22.44
CA CYS A 122 -3.62 -2.41 -23.14
C CYS A 122 -3.58 -3.91 -22.81
N PHE A 123 -2.43 -4.46 -22.42
CA PHE A 123 -2.32 -5.88 -22.05
C PHE A 123 -2.82 -6.19 -20.64
N LEU A 124 -3.09 -5.17 -19.81
CA LEU A 124 -3.62 -5.38 -18.47
C LEU A 124 -5.10 -5.80 -18.54
N PRO A 125 -5.49 -6.89 -17.84
CA PRO A 125 -6.88 -7.33 -17.81
C PRO A 125 -7.78 -6.23 -17.24
N GLY A 126 -8.80 -5.85 -18.00
CA GLY A 126 -9.71 -4.74 -17.69
C GLY A 126 -9.41 -3.44 -18.45
N CYS A 127 -8.16 -3.21 -18.90
CA CYS A 127 -7.80 -2.06 -19.72
C CYS A 127 -8.11 -2.27 -21.21
N LEU A 128 -8.19 -3.52 -21.69
CA LEU A 128 -8.57 -3.87 -23.07
C LEU A 128 -9.90 -3.25 -23.52
N LYS A 129 -10.85 -3.09 -22.57
CA LYS A 129 -12.19 -2.56 -22.84
C LYS A 129 -12.26 -1.03 -22.77
N ILE A 130 -11.16 -0.37 -22.41
CA ILE A 130 -11.10 1.07 -22.23
C ILE A 130 -10.39 1.65 -23.44
N GLU A 131 -11.10 2.36 -24.30
CA GLU A 131 -10.53 2.95 -25.52
C GLU A 131 -9.67 4.19 -25.21
N GLU A 132 -10.11 5.04 -24.28
CA GLU A 132 -9.38 6.27 -23.95
C GLU A 132 -8.16 6.00 -23.06
N GLU A 133 -7.01 6.53 -23.48
CA GLU A 133 -5.75 6.35 -22.75
C GLU A 133 -5.75 7.01 -21.36
N ALA A 134 -6.37 8.19 -21.24
CA ALA A 134 -6.52 8.90 -19.97
C ALA A 134 -7.24 8.03 -18.92
N MET A 135 -8.30 7.34 -19.34
CA MET A 135 -9.03 6.42 -18.47
C MET A 135 -8.22 5.17 -18.12
N ARG A 136 -7.44 4.60 -19.07
CA ARG A 136 -6.53 3.47 -18.76
C ARG A 136 -5.49 3.87 -17.71
N ARG A 137 -4.90 5.06 -17.84
CA ARG A 137 -3.96 5.59 -16.85
C ARG A 137 -4.60 5.77 -15.50
N ALA A 138 -5.81 6.34 -15.45
CA ALA A 138 -6.57 6.49 -14.19
C ALA A 138 -6.89 5.12 -13.56
N TYR A 139 -7.23 4.12 -14.39
CA TYR A 139 -7.50 2.76 -13.94
C TYR A 139 -6.32 2.13 -13.23
N VAL A 140 -5.14 2.22 -13.83
CA VAL A 140 -3.90 1.66 -13.30
C VAL A 140 -3.40 2.47 -12.10
N TRP A 141 -3.48 3.80 -12.18
CA TRP A 141 -3.08 4.70 -11.10
C TRP A 141 -3.85 4.45 -9.81
N LEU A 142 -5.18 4.29 -9.91
CA LEU A 142 -6.03 3.98 -8.76
C LEU A 142 -5.83 2.54 -8.24
N MET A 143 -5.16 1.67 -9.00
CA MET A 143 -4.82 0.29 -8.61
C MET A 143 -3.50 0.22 -7.84
N VAL A 144 -2.69 1.29 -7.80
CA VAL A 144 -1.39 1.32 -7.11
C VAL A 144 -1.47 0.82 -5.65
N PRO A 145 -2.48 1.16 -4.83
CA PRO A 145 -2.58 0.62 -3.47
C PRO A 145 -2.67 -0.92 -3.43
N LEU A 146 -3.36 -1.54 -4.40
CA LEU A 146 -3.44 -3.01 -4.48
C LEU A 146 -2.06 -3.62 -4.75
N LEU A 147 -1.31 -3.04 -5.70
CA LEU A 147 0.05 -3.49 -5.98
C LEU A 147 0.95 -3.32 -4.74
N GLY A 148 0.82 -2.19 -4.04
CA GLY A 148 1.54 -1.95 -2.78
C GLY A 148 1.24 -3.01 -1.72
N MET A 149 -0.03 -3.38 -1.54
CA MET A 149 -0.39 -4.44 -0.58
C MET A 149 0.11 -5.82 -0.97
N ILE A 150 0.13 -6.15 -2.27
CA ILE A 150 0.70 -7.42 -2.76
C ILE A 150 2.20 -7.47 -2.50
N LEU A 151 2.92 -6.39 -2.83
CA LEU A 151 4.37 -6.31 -2.60
C LEU A 151 4.70 -6.39 -1.12
N LEU A 152 3.97 -5.66 -0.27
CA LEU A 152 4.10 -5.74 1.18
C LEU A 152 3.84 -7.17 1.70
N GLY A 153 2.81 -7.84 1.20
CA GLY A 153 2.54 -9.23 1.58
C GLY A 153 3.67 -10.17 1.17
N ILE A 154 4.21 -10.02 -0.04
CA ILE A 154 5.37 -10.79 -0.52
C ILE A 154 6.60 -10.55 0.38
N GLU A 155 6.95 -9.29 0.62
CA GLU A 155 8.10 -8.91 1.45
C GLU A 155 7.96 -9.48 2.87
N SER A 156 6.78 -9.34 3.50
CA SER A 156 6.50 -9.88 4.83
C SER A 156 6.57 -11.41 4.87
N GLY A 157 5.99 -12.11 3.89
CA GLY A 157 5.95 -13.58 3.90
C GLY A 157 7.32 -14.22 3.64
N LEU A 158 8.11 -13.64 2.71
CA LEU A 158 9.51 -14.03 2.49
C LEU A 158 10.35 -13.81 3.76
N SER A 159 10.20 -12.64 4.40
CA SER A 159 10.97 -12.29 5.60
C SER A 159 10.61 -13.16 6.80
N ALA A 160 9.31 -13.41 7.03
CA ALA A 160 8.85 -14.29 8.11
C ALA A 160 9.36 -15.73 7.93
N SER A 161 9.31 -16.25 6.70
CA SER A 161 9.78 -17.60 6.41
C SER A 161 11.30 -17.70 6.57
N THR A 162 12.08 -16.76 6.04
CA THR A 162 13.55 -16.81 6.13
C THR A 162 14.05 -16.59 7.55
N ALA A 163 13.43 -15.68 8.29
CA ALA A 163 13.72 -15.48 9.72
C ALA A 163 13.52 -16.77 10.53
N SER A 164 12.54 -17.61 10.18
CA SER A 164 12.33 -18.88 10.87
C SER A 164 13.49 -19.87 10.72
N TYR A 165 14.23 -19.80 9.61
CA TYR A 165 15.42 -20.60 9.37
C TYR A 165 16.66 -19.99 10.00
N ILE A 166 16.74 -18.65 10.04
CA ILE A 166 17.89 -17.94 10.63
C ILE A 166 17.89 -18.05 12.16
N PHE A 167 16.72 -17.97 12.78
CA PHE A 167 16.56 -18.00 14.24
C PHE A 167 16.12 -19.37 14.79
N ASP A 168 16.13 -20.42 13.95
CA ASP A 168 15.65 -21.78 14.28
C ASP A 168 14.26 -21.83 14.95
N SER A 169 13.41 -20.82 14.69
CA SER A 169 12.09 -20.70 15.31
C SER A 169 11.11 -19.93 14.44
N TYR A 170 10.13 -20.66 13.88
CA TYR A 170 8.97 -20.09 13.20
C TYR A 170 8.15 -19.18 14.12
N THR A 171 8.09 -19.50 15.41
CA THR A 171 7.30 -18.75 16.39
C THR A 171 7.89 -17.36 16.61
N ILE A 172 9.20 -17.23 16.72
CA ILE A 172 9.88 -15.93 16.91
C ILE A 172 9.73 -15.07 15.65
N GLY A 173 9.92 -15.64 14.46
CA GLY A 173 9.74 -14.94 13.18
C GLY A 173 8.31 -14.43 12.95
N PHE A 174 7.30 -15.17 13.42
CA PHE A 174 5.90 -14.75 13.29
C PHE A 174 5.48 -13.73 14.37
N ILE A 175 5.98 -13.90 15.60
CA ILE A 175 5.71 -12.98 16.71
C ILE A 175 6.32 -11.61 16.47
N SER A 176 7.51 -11.54 15.86
CA SER A 176 8.12 -10.25 15.50
C SER A 176 7.30 -9.49 14.44
N MET A 177 6.51 -10.17 13.61
CA MET A 177 5.66 -9.57 12.59
C MET A 177 4.23 -9.22 13.06
N LEU A 178 3.77 -9.78 14.19
CA LEU A 178 2.42 -9.54 14.74
C LEU A 178 2.09 -8.06 14.99
N PRO A 179 2.98 -7.23 15.56
CA PRO A 179 2.73 -5.80 15.81
C PRO A 179 2.47 -5.02 14.51
N HIS A 180 3.26 -5.30 13.48
CA HIS A 180 3.08 -4.74 12.13
C HIS A 180 1.78 -5.27 11.48
N GLY A 181 1.51 -6.56 11.61
CA GLY A 181 0.37 -7.23 10.99
C GLY A 181 -1.00 -6.83 11.55
N ILE A 182 -1.09 -6.50 12.85
CA ILE A 182 -2.38 -6.21 13.52
C ILE A 182 -2.79 -4.75 13.39
N ILE A 183 -1.87 -3.80 13.53
CA ILE A 183 -2.21 -2.37 13.57
C ILE A 183 -1.80 -1.68 12.27
N GLU A 184 -0.55 -1.84 11.86
CA GLU A 184 0.03 -1.08 10.75
C GLU A 184 -0.59 -1.49 9.40
N ILE A 185 -0.64 -2.78 9.09
CA ILE A 185 -1.18 -3.29 7.81
C ILE A 185 -2.68 -2.94 7.63
N PRO A 186 -3.57 -3.11 8.63
CA PRO A 186 -4.95 -2.63 8.54
C PRO A 186 -5.06 -1.12 8.37
N THR A 187 -4.13 -0.36 8.96
CA THR A 187 -4.14 1.10 8.87
C THR A 187 -3.65 1.61 7.51
N ILE A 188 -2.55 1.06 6.98
CA ILE A 188 -2.05 1.37 5.63
C ILE A 188 -3.07 0.94 4.57
N SER A 189 -3.68 -0.23 4.72
CA SER A 189 -4.73 -0.68 3.80
C SER A 189 -5.97 0.21 3.87
N LEU A 190 -6.30 0.81 5.02
CA LEU A 190 -7.39 1.80 5.13
C LEU A 190 -7.05 3.09 4.35
N ALA A 191 -5.81 3.57 4.44
CA ALA A 191 -5.32 4.68 3.62
C ALA A 191 -5.41 4.34 2.12
N GLY A 192 -4.98 3.14 1.74
CA GLY A 192 -5.10 2.61 0.39
C GLY A 192 -6.55 2.45 -0.09
N ALA A 193 -7.49 2.15 0.81
CA ALA A 193 -8.88 1.93 0.49
C ALA A 193 -9.56 3.19 -0.07
N VAL A 194 -9.11 4.39 0.32
CA VAL A 194 -9.61 5.67 -0.23
C VAL A 194 -9.37 5.73 -1.74
N THR A 195 -8.17 5.37 -2.18
CA THR A 195 -7.79 5.39 -3.60
C THR A 195 -8.35 4.16 -4.32
N PHE A 196 -8.25 2.98 -3.72
CA PHE A 196 -8.70 1.73 -4.35
C PHE A 196 -10.22 1.64 -4.49
N SER A 197 -11.01 2.26 -3.61
CA SER A 197 -12.46 2.33 -3.79
C SER A 197 -12.86 3.11 -5.05
N ALA A 198 -12.09 4.14 -5.43
CA ALA A 198 -12.27 4.84 -6.69
C ALA A 198 -11.92 3.94 -7.90
N HIS A 199 -10.92 3.07 -7.78
CA HIS A 199 -10.66 2.03 -8.78
C HIS A 199 -11.85 1.07 -8.93
N LEU A 200 -12.45 0.63 -7.83
CA LEU A 200 -13.62 -0.25 -7.87
C LEU A 200 -14.82 0.43 -8.55
N LEU A 201 -15.06 1.71 -8.23
CA LEU A 201 -16.09 2.52 -8.89
C LEU A 201 -15.85 2.62 -10.40
N LEU A 202 -14.60 2.90 -10.79
CA LEU A 202 -14.19 2.96 -12.19
C LEU A 202 -14.40 1.62 -12.90
N LYS A 203 -13.99 0.51 -12.28
CA LYS A 203 -14.13 -0.85 -12.81
C LYS A 203 -15.60 -1.22 -13.05
N GLU A 204 -16.50 -0.81 -12.15
CA GLU A 204 -17.95 -1.00 -12.33
C GLU A 204 -18.47 -0.20 -13.54
N LYS A 205 -18.06 1.07 -13.69
CA LYS A 205 -18.53 1.95 -14.78
C LYS A 205 -17.97 1.60 -16.16
N VAL A 206 -16.74 1.10 -16.21
CA VAL A 206 -16.16 0.54 -17.44
C VAL A 206 -16.94 -0.70 -17.89
N LYS A 207 -17.38 -1.55 -16.96
CA LYS A 207 -18.23 -2.71 -17.32
C LYS A 207 -19.61 -2.31 -17.85
N SER A 208 -20.14 -1.15 -17.44
CA SER A 208 -21.45 -0.65 -17.88
C SER A 208 -21.38 0.31 -19.07
N ASN A 209 -20.24 0.39 -19.79
CA ASN A 209 -20.01 1.30 -20.93
C ASN A 209 -20.33 2.79 -20.67
N MET A 210 -20.28 3.25 -19.41
CA MET A 210 -20.56 4.66 -19.07
C MET A 210 -19.26 5.48 -18.98
N THR A 211 -18.49 5.55 -20.06
CA THR A 211 -17.13 6.09 -20.05
C THR A 211 -17.05 7.61 -19.97
N ALA A 212 -17.96 8.32 -20.65
CA ALA A 212 -17.95 9.78 -20.79
C ALA A 212 -18.03 10.57 -19.46
N GLU A 213 -18.57 9.97 -18.39
CA GLU A 213 -18.80 10.65 -17.10
C GLU A 213 -17.87 10.20 -15.97
N ILE A 214 -16.91 9.33 -16.27
CA ILE A 214 -16.10 8.66 -15.23
C ILE A 214 -15.33 9.66 -14.36
N PHE A 215 -14.65 10.64 -14.95
CA PHE A 215 -13.88 11.62 -14.19
C PHE A 215 -14.77 12.50 -13.30
N SER A 216 -15.96 12.87 -13.79
CA SER A 216 -16.96 13.61 -13.00
C SER A 216 -17.47 12.78 -11.82
N LYS A 217 -17.70 11.48 -12.03
CA LYS A 217 -18.11 10.55 -10.97
C LYS A 217 -17.02 10.35 -9.93
N ILE A 218 -15.76 10.20 -10.34
CA ILE A 218 -14.62 10.10 -9.41
C ILE A 218 -14.45 11.40 -8.61
N GLU A 219 -14.60 12.56 -9.24
CA GLU A 219 -14.52 13.85 -8.54
C GLU A 219 -15.66 14.02 -7.53
N THR A 220 -16.87 13.66 -7.92
CA THR A 220 -18.04 13.67 -7.03
C THR A 220 -17.83 12.69 -5.88
N TYR A 221 -17.31 11.50 -6.16
CA TYR A 221 -16.97 10.51 -5.14
C TYR A 221 -15.96 11.10 -4.15
N ARG A 222 -14.81 11.60 -4.63
CA ARG A 222 -13.77 12.25 -3.82
C ARG A 222 -14.32 13.34 -2.89
N LYS A 223 -15.18 14.23 -3.40
CA LYS A 223 -15.79 15.31 -2.60
C LYS A 223 -16.73 14.80 -1.50
N ASN A 224 -17.28 13.59 -1.66
CA ASN A 224 -18.25 13.00 -0.74
C ASN A 224 -17.63 11.97 0.23
N ILE A 225 -16.33 11.68 0.12
CA ILE A 225 -15.60 10.83 1.06
C ILE A 225 -15.09 11.69 2.21
N PRO A 226 -15.17 11.23 3.46
CA PRO A 226 -14.61 11.96 4.58
C PRO A 226 -13.11 11.73 4.75
N ILE A 227 -12.33 12.23 3.79
CA ILE A 227 -10.88 12.01 3.72
C ILE A 227 -10.19 12.52 4.99
N GLN A 228 -10.62 13.65 5.55
CA GLN A 228 -10.07 14.18 6.79
C GLN A 228 -10.24 13.21 7.96
N ALA A 229 -11.45 12.69 8.17
CA ALA A 229 -11.71 11.75 9.26
C ALA A 229 -10.87 10.47 9.08
N ILE A 230 -10.79 9.94 7.86
CA ILE A 230 -9.97 8.76 7.56
C ILE A 230 -8.48 9.04 7.80
N ALA A 231 -7.97 10.19 7.34
CA ALA A 231 -6.58 10.58 7.53
C ALA A 231 -6.23 10.73 9.01
N PHE A 232 -7.10 11.36 9.81
CA PHE A 232 -6.90 11.45 11.26
C PHE A 232 -6.89 10.07 11.93
N SER A 233 -7.83 9.19 11.58
CA SER A 233 -7.83 7.81 12.09
C SER A 233 -6.56 7.05 11.70
N VAL A 234 -6.10 7.20 10.46
CA VAL A 234 -4.86 6.58 9.97
C VAL A 234 -3.65 7.09 10.75
N ILE A 235 -3.50 8.41 10.88
CA ILE A 235 -2.39 9.02 11.62
C ILE A 235 -2.39 8.54 13.07
N PHE A 236 -3.55 8.54 13.73
CA PHE A 236 -3.68 8.12 15.12
C PHE A 236 -3.31 6.64 15.31
N CYS A 237 -3.81 5.75 14.45
CA CYS A 237 -3.48 4.32 14.53
C CYS A 237 -1.99 4.05 14.22
N LEU A 238 -1.38 4.77 13.27
CA LEU A 238 0.05 4.64 12.98
C LEU A 238 0.92 5.15 14.13
N PHE A 239 0.49 6.20 14.82
CA PHE A 239 1.16 6.67 16.03
C PHE A 239 1.15 5.60 17.12
N ILE A 240 0.00 4.98 17.37
CA ILE A 240 -0.10 3.85 18.30
C ILE A 240 0.80 2.70 17.84
N ALA A 241 0.80 2.34 16.55
CA ALA A 241 1.65 1.29 16.02
C ALA A 241 3.14 1.55 16.30
N GLY A 242 3.63 2.75 16.00
CA GLY A 242 5.03 3.14 16.25
C GLY A 242 5.40 3.09 17.73
N LEU A 243 4.49 3.50 18.63
CA LEU A 243 4.72 3.39 20.07
C LEU A 243 4.77 1.94 20.55
N VAL A 244 3.84 1.10 20.08
CA VAL A 244 3.81 -0.34 20.41
C VAL A 244 5.09 -1.02 19.93
N GLU A 245 5.53 -0.72 18.72
CA GLU A 245 6.74 -1.30 18.15
C GLU A 245 7.98 -0.93 18.95
N ALA A 246 8.20 0.37 19.19
CA ALA A 246 9.39 0.84 19.89
C ALA A 246 9.44 0.42 21.37
N HIS A 247 8.29 0.34 22.06
CA HIS A 247 8.28 0.20 23.52
C HIS A 247 7.78 -1.15 24.05
N ILE A 248 7.00 -1.90 23.26
CA ILE A 248 6.40 -3.16 23.69
C ILE A 248 7.03 -4.32 22.93
N THR A 249 7.04 -4.26 21.59
CA THR A 249 7.58 -5.32 20.74
C THR A 249 9.05 -5.60 21.03
N GLN A 250 9.87 -4.54 21.10
CA GLN A 250 11.29 -4.69 21.40
C GLN A 250 11.52 -5.37 22.77
N LYS A 251 10.71 -5.05 23.78
CA LYS A 251 10.81 -5.68 25.11
C LYS A 251 10.39 -7.15 25.10
N ILE A 252 9.38 -7.51 24.30
CA ILE A 252 8.95 -8.91 24.17
C ILE A 252 10.05 -9.72 23.48
N ILE A 253 10.62 -9.21 22.39
CA ILE A 253 11.70 -9.88 21.66
C ILE A 253 12.94 -10.01 22.54
N SER A 254 13.33 -8.97 23.28
CA SER A 254 14.50 -9.03 24.18
C SER A 254 14.35 -10.08 25.27
N ASN A 255 13.13 -10.30 25.77
CA ASN A 255 12.85 -11.30 26.80
C ASN A 255 12.74 -12.73 26.26
N LEU A 256 12.42 -12.90 24.97
CA LEU A 256 12.36 -14.20 24.30
C LEU A 256 13.72 -14.67 23.76
N ALA A 257 14.67 -13.74 23.62
CA ALA A 257 16.04 -14.01 23.15
C ALA A 257 17.05 -14.29 24.29
N GLN A 258 16.60 -14.26 25.55
CA GLN A 258 17.33 -14.70 26.74
C GLN A 258 16.99 -16.14 27.08
#